data_AF-A0AAD7BSF1-F1
#
_entry.id   AF-A0AAD7BSF1-F1
#
_cell.length_a   1.000
_cell.length_b   1.000
_cell.length_c   1.000
_cell.angle_alpha   90.00
_cell.angle_beta   90.00
_cell.angle_gamma   90.00
#
_symmetry.space_group_name_H-M   'P 1'
#
loop_
_entity.id
_entity.type
_entity.pdbx_description
1 polymer ?
#
loop_
_entity_poly.entity_id
_entity_poly.type
_entity_poly.pdbx_seq_one_letter_code
_entity_poly.pdbx_strand_id
1 'polypeptide(L)'
;MCSDWASTPVCTFLAAMPTTRRSSRNKSAASTIPAASASAAKLCAPKKPTVPKAPRAKATKAKSAPTAPASNVPPVSSLLNDSQQTTDEWYKSSRTKKGYTIYVKSGKKWLVGWTAKGRLDDEISADTFDNITAETPLALRALTVYKCEHLERGFASAEGLRSAFKDYFERQGDFWKCNAHTKKWEGNPVFECGFKSYYESLKNRQNRTGTATQALPMLPADLKLILEYLDSEEAIKYFILTQRLYFKTFVTMAFTLWTRNDELINLQFKGY
;
A
#
# COMPACT_ATOMS: atom_id res chain seq x y z
N MET A 1 44.86 44.22 9.68
CA MET A 1 45.47 42.89 9.80
C MET A 1 44.38 41.87 9.57
N CYS A 2 44.33 41.36 8.34
CA CYS A 2 43.48 40.25 7.94
C CYS A 2 44.00 38.97 8.59
N SER A 3 43.10 38.11 9.05
CA SER A 3 43.45 36.73 9.35
C SER A 3 42.32 35.84 8.89
N ASP A 4 42.68 35.08 7.88
CA ASP A 4 41.94 34.06 7.15
C ASP A 4 41.30 33.04 8.09
N TRP A 5 40.00 32.82 7.93
CA TRP A 5 39.34 31.61 8.39
C TRP A 5 39.02 30.75 7.18
N ALA A 6 39.76 29.64 7.14
CA ALA A 6 39.77 28.66 6.07
C ALA A 6 38.40 28.01 5.87
N SER A 7 38.06 27.87 4.59
CA SER A 7 36.95 27.12 4.07
C SER A 7 37.00 25.66 4.51
N THR A 8 36.00 25.21 5.25
CA THR A 8 35.65 23.79 5.34
C THR A 8 34.77 23.40 4.14
N PRO A 9 35.08 22.31 3.43
CA PRO A 9 34.27 21.88 2.30
C PRO A 9 32.91 21.37 2.76
N VAL A 10 31.87 21.95 2.18
CA VAL A 10 30.49 21.46 2.27
C VAL A 10 30.46 20.05 1.71
N CYS A 11 30.07 19.10 2.56
CA CYS A 11 29.89 17.71 2.17
C CYS A 11 28.66 17.61 1.26
N THR A 12 28.90 17.58 -0.05
CA THR A 12 27.90 17.43 -1.10
C THR A 12 27.28 16.04 -1.04
N PHE A 13 26.18 15.86 -0.31
CA PHE A 13 25.31 14.68 -0.45
C PHE A 13 24.42 14.84 -1.70
N LEU A 14 25.03 14.67 -2.87
CA LEU A 14 24.33 14.45 -4.13
C LEU A 14 23.92 12.96 -4.19
N ALA A 15 22.79 12.63 -3.58
CA ALA A 15 22.13 11.35 -3.83
C ALA A 15 21.56 11.39 -5.25
N ALA A 16 22.31 10.80 -6.19
CA ALA A 16 21.83 10.50 -7.54
C ALA A 16 20.65 9.53 -7.46
N MET A 17 19.43 10.06 -7.56
CA MET A 17 18.25 9.24 -7.86
C MET A 17 18.31 8.83 -9.34
N PRO A 18 18.23 7.53 -9.67
CA PRO A 18 18.11 7.10 -11.06
C PRO A 18 16.72 7.49 -11.57
N THR A 19 16.66 8.55 -12.38
CA THR A 19 15.51 8.87 -13.22
C THR A 19 15.32 7.74 -14.23
N THR A 20 14.37 6.85 -13.97
CA THR A 20 13.88 5.91 -14.98
C THR A 20 13.19 6.70 -16.09
N ARG A 21 13.77 6.56 -17.28
CA ARG A 21 13.39 7.17 -18.55
C ARG A 21 11.92 6.86 -18.88
N ARG A 22 11.06 7.85 -18.69
CA ARG A 22 9.64 7.83 -19.09
C ARG A 22 9.56 7.77 -20.62
N SER A 23 9.22 6.60 -21.18
CA SER A 23 8.90 6.44 -22.60
C SER A 23 7.50 7.01 -22.86
N SER A 24 7.43 8.26 -23.33
CA SER A 24 6.20 8.87 -23.83
C SER A 24 5.91 8.34 -25.23
N ARG A 25 4.90 7.48 -25.34
CA ARG A 25 4.31 7.10 -26.63
C ARG A 25 3.41 8.24 -27.09
N ASN A 26 3.97 9.14 -27.91
CA ASN A 26 3.20 10.15 -28.63
C ASN A 26 2.22 9.45 -29.58
N LYS A 27 0.93 9.72 -29.42
CA LYS A 27 -0.04 9.65 -30.51
C LYS A 27 -0.66 11.03 -30.65
N SER A 28 -0.16 11.77 -31.63
CA SER A 28 -0.83 12.91 -32.20
C SER A 28 -2.12 12.44 -32.88
N ALA A 29 -3.24 13.08 -32.54
CA ALA A 29 -4.42 13.10 -33.39
C ALA A 29 -5.00 14.51 -33.30
N ALA A 30 -5.30 15.04 -34.48
CA ALA A 30 -5.56 16.44 -34.75
C ALA A 30 -6.81 16.98 -34.06
N SER A 31 -6.72 18.26 -33.73
CA SER A 31 -7.79 19.17 -33.35
C SER A 31 -8.75 19.38 -34.52
N THR A 32 -10.03 19.08 -34.32
CA THR A 32 -11.13 19.74 -35.03
C THR A 32 -12.28 19.95 -34.05
N ILE A 33 -12.55 21.20 -33.70
CA ILE A 33 -13.76 21.64 -33.00
C ILE A 33 -14.90 21.70 -34.03
N PRO A 34 -16.11 21.22 -33.67
CA PRO A 34 -17.30 21.96 -34.09
C PRO A 34 -18.26 22.23 -32.94
N ALA A 35 -19.08 23.24 -33.23
CA ALA A 35 -19.95 23.99 -32.34
C ALA A 35 -21.14 23.22 -31.76
N ALA A 36 -21.71 23.83 -30.72
CA ALA A 36 -22.87 23.37 -29.96
C ALA A 36 -24.14 23.16 -30.79
N SER A 37 -24.90 22.12 -30.45
CA SER A 37 -26.36 22.12 -30.59
C SER A 37 -26.99 21.20 -29.55
N ALA A 38 -28.05 21.71 -28.94
CA ALA A 38 -28.83 21.10 -27.88
C ALA A 38 -29.52 19.77 -28.26
N SER A 39 -29.87 19.01 -27.21
CA SER A 39 -31.18 18.39 -26.99
C SER A 39 -31.18 16.87 -26.72
N ALA A 40 -32.17 16.50 -25.89
CA ALA A 40 -32.64 15.16 -25.52
C ALA A 40 -31.89 14.39 -24.41
N ALA A 41 -32.37 14.61 -23.19
CA ALA A 41 -32.25 13.69 -22.06
C ALA A 41 -32.80 12.30 -22.44
N LYS A 42 -31.94 11.29 -22.44
CA LYS A 42 -32.32 9.89 -22.63
C LYS A 42 -32.27 9.19 -21.27
N LEU A 43 -33.45 9.08 -20.65
CA LEU A 43 -33.73 8.25 -19.48
C LEU A 43 -33.19 6.82 -19.72
N CYS A 44 -32.16 6.44 -18.96
CA CYS A 44 -31.69 5.06 -18.92
C CYS A 44 -32.67 4.24 -18.08
N ALA A 45 -33.38 3.32 -18.75
CA ALA A 45 -34.18 2.30 -18.10
C ALA A 45 -33.30 1.35 -17.25
N PRO A 46 -33.80 0.85 -16.11
CA PRO A 46 -33.05 -0.08 -15.27
C PRO A 46 -32.88 -1.45 -15.98
N LYS A 47 -31.63 -1.91 -16.07
CA LYS A 47 -31.31 -3.27 -16.52
C LYS A 47 -31.89 -4.29 -15.53
N LYS A 48 -32.76 -5.18 -16.02
CA LYS A 48 -33.27 -6.34 -15.29
C LYS A 48 -32.12 -7.24 -14.81
N PRO A 49 -32.18 -7.78 -13.59
CA PRO A 49 -31.20 -8.76 -13.10
C PRO A 49 -31.29 -10.06 -13.90
N THR A 50 -30.14 -10.50 -14.39
CA THR A 50 -29.99 -11.75 -15.14
C THR A 50 -30.02 -12.92 -14.16
N VAL A 51 -31.07 -13.74 -14.20
CA VAL A 51 -31.21 -14.96 -13.40
C VAL A 51 -30.13 -15.98 -13.80
N PRO A 52 -29.44 -16.64 -12.85
CA PRO A 52 -28.48 -17.69 -13.17
C PRO A 52 -29.19 -18.89 -13.81
N LYS A 53 -28.74 -19.29 -15.00
CA LYS A 53 -29.17 -20.54 -15.67
C LYS A 53 -28.72 -21.74 -14.84
N ALA A 54 -29.68 -22.53 -14.37
CA ALA A 54 -29.46 -23.82 -13.73
C ALA A 54 -28.69 -24.78 -14.67
N PRO A 55 -27.76 -25.60 -14.14
CA PRO A 55 -27.06 -26.59 -14.95
C PRO A 55 -28.01 -27.72 -15.37
N ARG A 56 -27.97 -28.01 -16.66
CA ARG A 56 -28.71 -29.08 -17.36
C ARG A 56 -28.23 -30.45 -16.86
N ALA A 57 -29.10 -31.18 -16.17
CA ALA A 57 -28.86 -32.55 -15.74
C ALA A 57 -28.66 -33.47 -16.96
N LYS A 58 -27.52 -34.16 -17.02
CA LYS A 58 -27.31 -35.31 -17.92
C LYS A 58 -27.83 -36.55 -17.20
N ALA A 59 -28.76 -37.25 -17.86
CA ALA A 59 -29.28 -38.53 -17.41
C ALA A 59 -28.15 -39.58 -17.43
N THR A 60 -27.84 -40.15 -16.26
CA THR A 60 -27.00 -41.35 -16.12
C THR A 60 -27.87 -42.54 -15.75
N LYS A 61 -27.74 -43.58 -16.57
CA LYS A 61 -28.19 -44.97 -16.43
C LYS A 61 -28.42 -45.45 -15.00
N ALA A 62 -29.59 -46.07 -14.80
CA ALA A 62 -29.94 -46.85 -13.62
C ALA A 62 -28.88 -47.94 -13.33
N LYS A 63 -28.33 -47.90 -12.12
CA LYS A 63 -27.53 -48.97 -11.52
C LYS A 63 -28.28 -49.42 -10.28
N SER A 64 -28.39 -50.74 -10.15
CA SER A 64 -29.10 -51.51 -9.13
C SER A 64 -28.89 -51.01 -7.70
N ALA A 65 -29.97 -51.08 -6.91
CA ALA A 65 -29.98 -50.78 -5.49
C ALA A 65 -29.02 -51.72 -4.72
N PRO A 66 -28.08 -51.19 -3.92
CA PRO A 66 -27.43 -51.95 -2.88
C PRO A 66 -28.26 -51.92 -1.60
N THR A 67 -28.38 -53.08 -0.99
CA THR A 67 -28.89 -53.37 0.35
C THR A 67 -28.44 -52.31 1.37
N ALA A 68 -29.39 -51.87 2.22
CA ALA A 68 -29.15 -50.86 3.26
C ALA A 68 -27.99 -51.27 4.19
N PRO A 69 -26.91 -50.47 4.30
CA PRO A 69 -25.92 -50.69 5.33
C PRO A 69 -26.49 -50.28 6.69
N ALA A 70 -26.18 -51.06 7.71
CA ALA A 70 -26.46 -50.76 9.10
C ALA A 70 -25.99 -49.34 9.47
N SER A 71 -26.78 -48.69 10.34
CA SER A 71 -26.58 -47.35 10.89
C SER A 71 -25.20 -47.15 11.52
N ASN A 72 -24.19 -46.85 10.70
CA ASN A 72 -22.92 -46.27 11.14
C ASN A 72 -23.11 -44.76 11.24
N VAL A 73 -23.64 -44.30 12.37
CA VAL A 73 -23.64 -42.87 12.70
C VAL A 73 -22.18 -42.46 12.87
N PRO A 74 -21.66 -41.53 12.06
CA PRO A 74 -20.28 -41.08 12.20
C PRO A 74 -20.10 -40.45 13.60
N PRO A 75 -18.97 -40.69 14.27
CA PRO A 75 -18.71 -40.12 15.58
C PRO A 75 -18.74 -38.59 15.50
N VAL A 76 -19.25 -37.94 16.55
CA VAL A 76 -19.46 -36.48 16.60
C VAL A 76 -18.19 -35.68 16.28
N SER A 77 -17.01 -36.20 16.64
CA SER A 77 -15.72 -35.61 16.28
C SER A 77 -15.45 -35.59 14.77
N SER A 78 -15.89 -36.62 14.03
CA SER A 78 -15.80 -36.64 12.56
C SER A 78 -16.70 -35.57 11.96
N LEU A 79 -17.95 -35.45 12.44
CA LEU A 79 -18.88 -34.44 11.94
C LEU A 79 -18.41 -33.01 12.21
N LEU A 80 -17.80 -32.76 13.38
CA LEU A 80 -17.21 -31.46 13.70
C LEU A 80 -16.00 -31.14 12.81
N ASN A 81 -15.13 -32.12 12.55
CA ASN A 81 -13.99 -31.95 11.64
C ASN A 81 -14.47 -31.72 10.19
N ASP A 82 -15.46 -32.47 9.73
CA ASP A 82 -16.05 -32.32 8.39
C ASP A 82 -16.75 -30.96 8.24
N SER A 83 -17.42 -30.49 9.30
CA SER A 83 -18.03 -29.16 9.36
C SER A 83 -16.99 -28.04 9.36
N GLN A 84 -15.90 -28.17 10.11
CA GLN A 84 -14.81 -27.19 10.11
C GLN A 84 -14.11 -27.14 8.74
N GLN A 85 -13.81 -28.31 8.15
CA GLN A 85 -13.17 -28.42 6.86
C GLN A 85 -14.03 -27.81 5.74
N THR A 86 -15.33 -28.09 5.73
CA THR A 86 -16.25 -27.45 4.80
C THR A 86 -16.26 -25.94 5.01
N THR A 87 -16.36 -25.46 6.25
CA THR A 87 -16.35 -24.03 6.55
C THR A 87 -15.11 -23.32 5.98
N ASP A 88 -13.91 -23.88 6.18
CA ASP A 88 -12.66 -23.35 5.64
C ASP A 88 -12.54 -23.44 4.11
N GLU A 89 -13.16 -24.43 3.48
CA GLU A 89 -13.28 -24.56 2.03
C GLU A 89 -14.29 -23.56 1.45
N TRP A 90 -15.37 -23.26 2.17
CA TRP A 90 -16.37 -22.25 1.82
C TRP A 90 -15.82 -20.83 1.94
N TYR A 91 -15.05 -20.54 2.99
CA TYR A 91 -14.56 -19.18 3.24
C TYR A 91 -13.47 -18.72 2.28
N LYS A 92 -12.64 -19.64 1.74
CA LYS A 92 -11.53 -19.28 0.85
C LYS A 92 -11.45 -20.23 -0.35
N SER A 93 -11.65 -19.68 -1.55
CA SER A 93 -11.44 -20.44 -2.79
C SER A 93 -10.04 -21.06 -2.84
N SER A 94 -9.90 -22.24 -3.44
CA SER A 94 -8.60 -22.91 -3.63
C SER A 94 -7.59 -22.02 -4.36
N ARG A 95 -8.08 -21.13 -5.23
CA ARG A 95 -7.25 -20.12 -5.92
C ARG A 95 -6.69 -19.08 -4.94
N THR A 96 -7.49 -18.60 -4.00
CA THR A 96 -7.07 -17.66 -2.95
C THR A 96 -6.04 -18.29 -2.04
N LYS A 97 -6.26 -19.53 -1.59
CA LYS A 97 -5.30 -20.29 -0.77
C LYS A 97 -3.94 -20.40 -1.48
N LYS A 98 -3.94 -20.81 -2.76
CA LYS A 98 -2.72 -20.84 -3.60
C LYS A 98 -2.07 -19.46 -3.71
N GLY A 99 -2.85 -18.41 -3.96
CA GLY A 99 -2.36 -17.03 -4.02
C GLY A 99 -1.65 -16.60 -2.74
N TYR A 100 -2.23 -16.86 -1.57
CA TYR A 100 -1.62 -16.52 -0.28
C TYR A 100 -0.30 -17.27 -0.06
N THR A 101 -0.24 -18.56 -0.39
CA THR A 101 1.02 -19.30 -0.28
C THR A 101 2.13 -18.72 -1.16
N ILE A 102 1.79 -18.17 -2.33
CA ILE A 102 2.77 -17.51 -3.21
C ILE A 102 3.27 -16.21 -2.58
N TYR A 103 2.39 -15.39 -2.00
CA TYR A 103 2.78 -14.16 -1.30
C TYR A 103 3.73 -14.45 -0.13
N VAL A 104 3.39 -15.42 0.72
CA VAL A 104 4.22 -15.80 1.87
C VAL A 104 5.58 -16.35 1.42
N LYS A 105 5.60 -17.28 0.45
CA LYS A 105 6.86 -17.82 -0.11
C LYS A 105 7.73 -16.72 -0.73
N SER A 106 7.11 -15.78 -1.46
CA SER A 106 7.82 -14.63 -2.04
C SER A 106 8.40 -13.72 -0.96
N GLY A 107 7.65 -13.48 0.12
CA GLY A 107 8.08 -12.68 1.26
C GLY A 107 9.26 -13.31 2.01
N LYS A 108 9.20 -14.61 2.31
CA LYS A 108 10.30 -15.35 2.96
C LYS A 108 11.56 -15.35 2.10
N LYS A 109 11.43 -15.65 0.80
CA LYS A 109 12.56 -15.62 -0.13
C LYS A 109 13.19 -14.22 -0.22
N TRP A 110 12.36 -13.18 -0.18
CA TRP A 110 12.82 -11.79 -0.15
C TRP A 110 13.62 -11.51 1.12
N LEU A 111 13.09 -11.91 2.29
CA LEU A 111 13.72 -11.67 3.58
C LEU A 111 15.12 -12.30 3.66
N VAL A 112 15.23 -13.59 3.34
CA VAL A 112 16.51 -14.31 3.27
C VAL A 112 17.52 -13.61 2.35
N GLY A 113 17.06 -13.12 1.19
CA GLY A 113 17.94 -12.45 0.23
C GLY A 113 18.34 -11.03 0.65
N TRP A 114 17.61 -10.39 1.55
CA TRP A 114 17.88 -9.03 2.04
C TRP A 114 18.75 -9.03 3.30
N THR A 115 18.49 -9.97 4.21
CA THR A 115 19.34 -10.19 5.39
C THR A 115 20.74 -10.63 4.98
N ALA A 116 20.85 -11.55 4.00
CA ALA A 116 22.15 -11.96 3.44
C ALA A 116 22.94 -10.81 2.77
N LYS A 117 22.28 -9.69 2.46
CA LYS A 117 22.92 -8.50 1.87
C LYS A 117 23.21 -7.40 2.90
N GLY A 118 22.89 -7.60 4.18
CA GLY A 118 23.02 -6.57 5.22
C GLY A 118 22.20 -5.31 4.92
N ARG A 119 21.02 -5.46 4.29
CA ARG A 119 20.14 -4.33 3.93
C ARG A 119 19.01 -4.07 4.93
N LEU A 120 18.87 -4.97 5.89
CA LEU A 120 17.94 -4.86 7.01
C LEU A 120 18.77 -4.67 8.27
N ASP A 121 18.13 -4.12 9.31
CA ASP A 121 18.74 -4.02 10.63
C ASP A 121 19.23 -5.40 11.09
N ASP A 122 20.37 -5.45 11.75
CA ASP A 122 21.03 -6.70 12.18
C ASP A 122 20.17 -7.54 13.13
N GLU A 123 19.15 -6.92 13.73
CA GLU A 123 18.14 -7.56 14.56
C GLU A 123 17.28 -8.54 13.71
N ILE A 124 16.91 -8.15 12.48
CA ILE A 124 15.96 -8.90 11.63
C ILE A 124 16.61 -10.15 11.05
N SER A 125 16.27 -11.31 11.61
CA SER A 125 16.76 -12.60 11.13
C SER A 125 16.05 -13.10 9.85
N ALA A 126 16.71 -13.98 9.10
CA ALA A 126 16.18 -14.54 7.85
C ALA A 126 14.91 -15.41 8.04
N ASP A 127 14.73 -15.95 9.24
CA ASP A 127 13.65 -16.81 9.69
C ASP A 127 12.57 -16.08 10.51
N THR A 128 12.62 -14.75 10.58
CA THR A 128 11.65 -13.91 11.35
C THR A 128 10.17 -14.15 10.98
N PHE A 129 9.87 -14.64 9.78
CA PHE A 129 8.50 -15.01 9.40
C PHE A 129 8.11 -16.44 9.80
N ASP A 130 9.07 -17.30 10.09
CA ASP A 130 8.84 -18.67 10.56
C ASP A 130 8.82 -18.74 12.09
N ASN A 131 9.72 -17.99 12.72
CA ASN A 131 9.81 -17.80 14.16
C ASN A 131 9.31 -16.40 14.50
N ILE A 132 8.04 -16.28 14.89
CA ILE A 132 7.41 -14.99 15.15
C ILE A 132 8.11 -14.31 16.35
N THR A 133 8.77 -13.18 16.09
CA THR A 133 9.48 -12.35 17.07
C THR A 133 8.84 -10.96 17.17
N ALA A 134 9.38 -10.11 18.05
CA ALA A 134 8.98 -8.70 18.15
C ALA A 134 9.24 -7.90 16.86
N GLU A 135 10.12 -8.39 15.99
CA GLU A 135 10.55 -7.72 14.76
C GLU A 135 9.75 -8.16 13.53
N THR A 136 8.95 -9.21 13.63
CA THR A 136 8.08 -9.67 12.54
C THR A 136 7.21 -8.55 11.92
N PRO A 137 6.61 -7.63 12.70
CA PRO A 137 5.92 -6.47 12.15
C PRO A 137 6.82 -5.53 11.35
N LEU A 138 8.06 -5.32 11.81
CA LEU A 138 9.05 -4.45 11.14
C LEU A 138 9.49 -5.08 9.82
N ALA A 139 9.80 -6.37 9.81
CA ALA A 139 10.11 -7.13 8.59
C ALA A 139 8.95 -7.11 7.58
N LEU A 140 7.71 -7.24 8.07
CA LEU A 140 6.50 -7.18 7.23
C LEU A 140 6.29 -5.77 6.64
N ARG A 141 6.55 -4.71 7.43
CA ARG A 141 6.51 -3.32 6.96
C ARG A 141 7.57 -3.09 5.89
N ALA A 142 8.81 -3.51 6.12
CA ALA A 142 9.91 -3.38 5.15
C ALA A 142 9.60 -4.11 3.83
N LEU A 143 9.04 -5.33 3.90
CA LEU A 143 8.58 -6.07 2.71
C LEU A 143 7.51 -5.28 1.95
N THR A 144 6.54 -4.70 2.67
CA THR A 144 5.45 -3.93 2.06
C THR A 144 5.96 -2.66 1.40
N VAL A 145 6.85 -1.91 2.07
CA VAL A 145 7.55 -0.74 1.50
C VAL A 145 8.28 -1.14 0.21
N TYR A 146 9.08 -2.20 0.25
CA TYR A 146 9.81 -2.67 -0.92
C TYR A 146 8.88 -3.04 -2.08
N LYS A 147 7.80 -3.78 -1.82
CA LYS A 147 6.87 -4.17 -2.88
C LYS A 147 6.08 -2.99 -3.42
N CYS A 148 5.59 -2.09 -2.57
CA CYS A 148 4.71 -1.02 -2.99
C CYS A 148 5.44 0.21 -3.54
N GLU A 149 6.53 0.61 -2.90
CA GLU A 149 7.27 1.82 -3.28
C GLU A 149 8.37 1.48 -4.28
N HIS A 150 9.24 0.51 -3.96
CA HIS A 150 10.39 0.23 -4.83
C HIS A 150 10.02 -0.52 -6.12
N LEU A 151 9.04 -1.42 -6.08
CA LEU A 151 8.53 -2.10 -7.28
C LEU A 151 7.28 -1.42 -7.87
N GLU A 152 6.91 -0.24 -7.35
CA GLU A 152 5.76 0.56 -7.78
C GLU A 152 4.45 -0.24 -7.85
N ARG A 153 4.27 -1.20 -6.92
CA ARG A 153 3.02 -1.96 -6.85
C ARG A 153 1.97 -1.17 -6.07
N GLY A 154 0.80 -0.99 -6.68
CA GLY A 154 -0.31 -0.27 -6.03
C GLY A 154 -0.82 -0.93 -4.75
N PHE A 155 -1.77 -0.27 -4.09
CA PHE A 155 -2.35 -0.69 -2.80
C PHE A 155 -2.88 -2.13 -2.77
N ALA A 156 -3.40 -2.63 -3.90
CA ALA A 156 -3.87 -4.01 -4.02
C ALA A 156 -2.79 -5.06 -3.64
N SER A 157 -1.51 -4.76 -3.87
CA SER A 157 -0.41 -5.64 -3.47
C SER A 157 -0.17 -5.61 -1.96
N ALA A 158 -0.27 -4.44 -1.31
CA ALA A 158 -0.21 -4.34 0.15
C ALA A 158 -1.37 -5.10 0.80
N GLU A 159 -2.59 -4.98 0.27
CA GLU A 159 -3.77 -5.72 0.74
C GLU A 159 -3.60 -7.24 0.55
N GLY A 160 -3.06 -7.67 -0.59
CA GLY A 160 -2.74 -9.06 -0.86
C GLY A 160 -1.70 -9.64 0.12
N LEU A 161 -0.62 -8.90 0.37
CA LEU A 161 0.40 -9.26 1.37
C LEU A 161 -0.21 -9.33 2.77
N ARG A 162 -0.93 -8.28 3.20
CA ARG A 162 -1.56 -8.21 4.51
C ARG A 162 -2.48 -9.41 4.76
N SER A 163 -3.33 -9.73 3.78
CA SER A 163 -4.30 -10.82 3.90
C SER A 163 -3.63 -12.19 3.91
N ALA A 164 -2.58 -12.37 3.09
CA ALA A 164 -1.82 -13.62 3.05
C ALA A 164 -1.05 -13.88 4.35
N PHE A 165 -0.37 -12.86 4.88
CA PHE A 165 0.34 -12.97 6.15
C PHE A 165 -0.60 -13.08 7.35
N LYS A 166 -1.78 -12.43 7.29
CA LYS A 166 -2.83 -12.60 8.31
C LYS A 166 -3.22 -14.07 8.42
N ASP A 167 -3.62 -14.70 7.31
CA ASP A 167 -3.98 -16.12 7.24
C ASP A 167 -2.83 -17.05 7.62
N TYR A 168 -1.60 -16.67 7.26
CA TYR A 168 -0.41 -17.46 7.58
C TYR A 168 -0.12 -17.49 9.08
N PHE A 169 -0.14 -16.34 9.76
CA PHE A 169 0.11 -16.27 11.20
C PHE A 169 -1.04 -16.86 12.01
N GLU A 170 -2.29 -16.72 11.58
CA GLU A 170 -3.45 -17.39 12.21
C GLU A 170 -3.26 -18.92 12.28
N ARG A 171 -2.54 -19.53 11.33
CA ARG A 171 -2.25 -20.98 11.34
C ARG A 171 -1.07 -21.37 12.23
N GLN A 172 -0.17 -20.45 12.53
CA GLN A 172 0.98 -20.71 13.41
C GLN A 172 0.66 -20.50 14.89
N GLY A 173 -0.47 -19.85 15.19
CA GLY A 173 -0.91 -19.51 16.54
C GLY A 173 -0.96 -18.00 16.75
N ASP A 174 -1.86 -17.56 17.61
CA ASP A 174 -2.22 -16.14 17.80
C ASP A 174 -1.21 -15.33 18.62
N PHE A 175 0.10 -15.50 18.41
CA PHE A 175 1.11 -15.11 19.40
C PHE A 175 2.31 -14.36 18.79
N TRP A 176 2.36 -13.02 18.90
CA TRP A 176 3.57 -12.24 18.55
C TRP A 176 3.98 -11.19 19.59
N LYS A 177 3.08 -10.78 20.49
CA LYS A 177 3.40 -9.84 21.56
C LYS A 177 3.22 -10.53 22.90
N CYS A 178 4.27 -10.50 23.74
CA CYS A 178 4.11 -10.86 25.14
C CYS A 178 3.30 -9.75 25.84
N ASN A 179 2.08 -10.08 26.25
CA ASN A 179 1.25 -9.19 27.03
C ASN A 179 1.83 -9.09 28.44
N ALA A 180 2.25 -7.88 28.83
CA ALA A 180 2.93 -7.65 30.11
C ALA A 180 2.08 -8.04 31.33
N HIS A 181 0.76 -7.95 31.20
CA HIS A 181 -0.21 -8.21 32.28
C HIS A 181 -0.57 -9.70 32.39
N THR A 182 -0.83 -10.37 31.26
CA THR A 182 -1.22 -11.80 31.27
C THR A 182 -0.01 -12.73 31.19
N LYS A 183 1.18 -12.21 30.86
CA LYS A 183 2.40 -12.96 30.52
C LYS A 183 2.18 -13.98 29.40
N LYS A 184 1.08 -13.88 28.66
CA LYS A 184 0.79 -14.70 27.50
C LYS A 184 1.26 -13.97 26.26
N TRP A 185 1.77 -14.72 25.31
CA TRP A 185 1.89 -14.22 23.96
C TRP A 185 0.49 -14.10 23.39
N GLU A 186 0.17 -13.02 22.69
CA GLU A 186 -1.15 -12.72 22.13
C GLU A 186 -1.00 -11.85 20.86
N GLY A 187 -1.96 -11.95 19.93
CA GLY A 187 -2.13 -11.14 18.73
C GLY A 187 -1.60 -11.73 17.42
N ASN A 188 -1.86 -11.05 16.31
CA ASN A 188 -1.26 -11.32 14.99
C ASN A 188 -0.40 -10.12 14.54
N PRO A 189 0.86 -10.32 14.07
CA PRO A 189 1.80 -9.23 13.74
C PRO A 189 1.22 -8.19 12.77
N VAL A 190 0.29 -8.61 11.92
CA VAL A 190 -0.40 -7.78 10.95
C VAL A 190 -1.23 -6.65 11.59
N PHE A 191 -1.56 -6.76 12.88
CA PHE A 191 -2.32 -5.74 13.61
C PHE A 191 -1.45 -4.86 14.52
N GLU A 192 -0.13 -4.99 14.45
CA GLU A 192 0.79 -4.09 15.12
C GLU A 192 0.54 -2.63 14.69
N CYS A 193 0.70 -1.69 15.62
CA CYS A 193 0.31 -0.29 15.43
C CYS A 193 1.09 0.40 14.31
N GLY A 194 2.41 0.19 14.22
CA GLY A 194 3.28 0.69 13.18
C GLY A 194 2.93 0.15 11.80
N PHE A 195 2.74 -1.17 11.66
CA PHE A 195 2.31 -1.79 10.41
C PHE A 195 0.91 -1.31 10.00
N LYS A 196 -0.05 -1.27 10.93
CA LYS A 196 -1.42 -0.79 10.68
C LYS A 196 -1.43 0.67 10.22
N SER A 197 -0.70 1.53 10.91
CA SER A 197 -0.58 2.96 10.57
C SER A 197 0.00 3.14 9.16
N TYR A 198 1.05 2.39 8.84
CA TYR A 198 1.63 2.41 7.49
C TYR A 198 0.64 1.89 6.43
N TYR A 199 -0.06 0.79 6.69
CA TYR A 199 -1.06 0.24 5.78
C TYR A 199 -2.21 1.22 5.50
N GLU A 200 -2.76 1.87 6.53
CA GLU A 200 -3.79 2.90 6.37
C GLU A 200 -3.26 4.11 5.58
N SER A 201 -1.99 4.47 5.74
CA SER A 201 -1.37 5.54 4.92
C SER A 201 -1.37 5.18 3.43
N LEU A 202 -1.08 3.93 3.07
CA LEU A 202 -1.13 3.45 1.68
C LEU A 202 -2.55 3.47 1.13
N LYS A 203 -3.53 3.08 1.95
CA LYS A 203 -4.96 3.13 1.59
C LYS A 203 -5.41 4.57 1.34
N ASN A 204 -5.06 5.49 2.23
CA ASN A 204 -5.37 6.91 2.10
C ASN A 204 -4.71 7.52 0.86
N ARG A 205 -3.46 7.15 0.57
CA ARG A 205 -2.77 7.55 -0.66
C ARG A 205 -3.53 7.09 -1.91
N GLN A 206 -3.94 5.82 -1.97
CA GLN A 206 -4.73 5.29 -3.09
C GLN A 206 -6.06 6.02 -3.25
N ASN A 207 -6.75 6.29 -2.14
CA ASN A 207 -8.02 7.01 -2.15
C ASN A 207 -7.86 8.45 -2.69
N ARG A 208 -6.82 9.16 -2.27
CA ARG A 208 -6.50 10.51 -2.76
C ARG A 208 -6.23 10.53 -4.27
N THR A 209 -5.54 9.53 -4.80
CA THR A 209 -5.27 9.43 -6.24
C THR A 209 -6.50 8.99 -7.05
N GLY A 210 -7.45 8.29 -6.43
CA GLY A 210 -8.61 7.70 -7.12
C GLY A 210 -9.82 8.62 -7.32
N THR A 211 -10.05 9.61 -6.44
CA THR A 211 -11.21 10.50 -6.52
C THR A 211 -10.86 11.89 -7.04
N ALA A 212 -11.29 12.20 -8.27
CA ALA A 212 -11.08 13.46 -8.98
C ALA A 212 -11.84 14.68 -8.40
N THR A 213 -12.55 14.52 -7.27
CA THR A 213 -13.37 15.58 -6.65
C THR A 213 -12.64 16.34 -5.55
N GLN A 214 -11.47 15.89 -5.11
CA GLN A 214 -10.66 16.60 -4.13
C GLN A 214 -9.66 17.52 -4.83
N ALA A 215 -9.33 18.64 -4.18
CA ALA A 215 -8.24 19.51 -4.61
C ALA A 215 -6.99 18.65 -4.85
N LEU A 216 -6.48 18.67 -6.08
CA LEU A 216 -5.32 17.88 -6.43
C LEU A 216 -4.13 18.37 -5.60
N PRO A 217 -3.30 17.45 -5.08
CA PRO A 217 -2.06 17.86 -4.44
C PRO A 217 -1.25 18.65 -5.46
N MET A 218 -0.71 19.80 -5.03
CA MET A 218 0.21 20.60 -5.83
C MET A 218 1.34 19.69 -6.33
N LEU A 219 1.61 19.68 -7.62
CA LEU A 219 2.70 18.88 -8.20
C LEU A 219 4.00 19.69 -8.21
N PRO A 220 5.17 19.04 -8.32
CA PRO A 220 6.44 19.76 -8.49
C PRO A 220 6.44 20.74 -9.67
N ALA A 221 5.68 20.43 -10.73
CA ALA A 221 5.54 21.31 -11.89
C ALA A 221 4.76 22.59 -11.56
N ASP A 222 3.69 22.48 -10.77
CA ASP A 222 2.89 23.63 -10.34
C ASP A 222 3.71 24.53 -9.41
N LEU A 223 4.47 23.92 -8.49
CA LEU A 223 5.38 24.64 -7.61
C LEU A 223 6.44 25.42 -8.41
N LYS A 224 7.01 24.79 -9.44
CA LYS A 224 7.99 25.45 -10.32
C LYS A 224 7.40 26.70 -10.98
N LEU A 225 6.17 26.62 -11.51
CA LEU A 225 5.49 27.78 -12.11
C LEU A 225 5.28 28.92 -11.11
N ILE A 226 4.90 28.61 -9.86
CA ILE A 226 4.75 29.61 -8.80
C ILE A 226 6.10 30.28 -8.49
N LEU A 227 7.16 29.49 -8.35
CA LEU A 227 8.49 30.01 -8.06
C LEU A 227 9.05 30.88 -9.19
N GLU A 228 8.81 30.49 -10.45
CA GLU A 228 9.16 31.27 -11.64
C GLU A 228 8.37 32.58 -11.72
N TYR A 229 7.06 32.56 -11.43
CA TYR A 229 6.25 33.77 -11.36
C TYR A 229 6.81 34.77 -10.34
N LEU A 230 7.24 34.32 -9.17
CA LEU A 230 7.83 35.19 -8.14
C LEU A 230 9.17 35.82 -8.57
N ASP A 231 9.84 35.26 -9.57
CA ASP A 231 11.04 35.83 -10.19
C ASP A 231 10.75 36.72 -11.39
N SER A 232 9.51 36.71 -11.90
CA SER A 232 9.10 37.56 -13.02
C SER A 232 9.14 39.04 -12.67
N GLU A 233 9.35 39.88 -13.69
CA GLU A 233 9.30 41.34 -13.55
C GLU A 233 7.95 41.84 -13.04
N GLU A 234 6.87 41.13 -13.35
CA GLU A 234 5.53 41.45 -12.86
C GLU A 234 5.46 41.32 -11.34
N ALA A 235 5.90 40.18 -10.79
CA ALA A 235 5.89 39.97 -9.35
C ALA A 235 6.85 40.91 -8.61
N ILE A 236 7.99 41.27 -9.22
CA ILE A 236 8.94 42.25 -8.67
C ILE A 236 8.28 43.63 -8.47
N LYS A 237 7.34 44.02 -9.34
CA LYS A 237 6.62 45.30 -9.23
C LYS A 237 5.63 45.31 -8.07
N TYR A 238 4.99 44.17 -7.79
CA TYR A 238 3.93 44.08 -6.77
C TYR A 238 4.44 43.67 -5.38
N PHE A 239 5.55 42.94 -5.29
CA PHE A 239 6.03 42.35 -4.03
C PHE A 239 7.47 42.72 -3.70
N ILE A 240 7.71 43.14 -2.46
CA ILE A 240 9.07 43.39 -1.96
C ILE A 240 9.89 42.10 -1.92
N LEU A 241 11.21 42.23 -2.05
CA LEU A 241 12.14 41.10 -2.09
C LEU A 241 11.93 40.14 -0.91
N THR A 242 11.79 40.67 0.30
CA THR A 242 11.62 39.88 1.52
C THR A 242 10.34 39.03 1.50
N GLN A 243 9.22 39.56 1.01
CA GLN A 243 7.96 38.82 0.90
C GLN A 243 8.09 37.66 -0.10
N ARG A 244 8.73 37.91 -1.24
CA ARG A 244 8.97 36.89 -2.27
C ARG A 244 9.86 35.78 -1.73
N LEU A 245 10.99 36.12 -1.11
CA LEU A 245 11.89 35.14 -0.51
C LEU A 245 11.21 34.36 0.62
N TYR A 246 10.51 35.03 1.52
CA TYR A 246 9.75 34.38 2.60
C TYR A 246 8.75 33.36 2.04
N PHE A 247 7.95 33.76 1.04
CA PHE A 247 6.97 32.86 0.45
C PHE A 247 7.62 31.69 -0.29
N LYS A 248 8.73 31.91 -1.01
CA LYS A 248 9.50 30.82 -1.64
C LYS A 248 9.98 29.80 -0.62
N THR A 249 10.58 30.26 0.47
CA THR A 249 11.04 29.38 1.55
C THR A 249 9.85 28.66 2.19
N PHE A 250 8.78 29.38 2.50
CA PHE A 250 7.57 28.83 3.09
C PHE A 250 6.96 27.71 2.24
N VAL A 251 6.70 27.96 0.96
CA VAL A 251 6.06 26.97 0.09
C VAL A 251 6.99 25.80 -0.19
N THR A 252 8.30 26.04 -0.36
CA THR A 252 9.28 24.96 -0.57
C THR A 252 9.40 24.08 0.67
N MET A 253 9.39 24.66 1.87
CA MET A 253 9.39 23.90 3.13
C MET A 253 8.08 23.14 3.33
N ALA A 254 6.92 23.77 3.09
CA ALA A 254 5.62 23.09 3.18
C ALA A 254 5.56 21.90 2.23
N PHE A 255 6.05 22.07 1.00
CA PHE A 255 6.07 21.03 -0.02
C PHE A 255 7.02 19.88 0.31
N THR A 256 8.19 20.19 0.86
CA THR A 256 9.21 19.17 1.21
C THR A 256 8.84 18.40 2.47
N LEU A 257 8.32 19.08 3.49
CA LEU A 257 7.97 18.47 4.78
C LEU A 257 6.56 17.87 4.82
N TRP A 258 5.69 18.21 3.85
CA TRP A 258 4.28 17.81 3.84
C TRP A 258 3.50 18.23 5.10
N THR A 259 3.89 19.36 5.69
CA THR A 259 3.31 19.90 6.92
C THR A 259 2.15 20.85 6.63
N ARG A 260 1.28 21.04 7.63
CA ARG A 260 0.22 22.07 7.57
C ARG A 260 0.81 23.46 7.74
N ASN A 261 0.08 24.49 7.29
CA ASN A 261 0.50 25.88 7.44
C ASN A 261 0.77 26.24 8.91
N ASP A 262 -0.09 25.81 9.83
CA ASP A 262 0.06 26.09 11.26
C ASP A 262 1.30 25.41 11.86
N GLU A 263 1.65 24.21 11.38
CA GLU A 263 2.87 23.51 11.81
C GLU A 263 4.11 24.23 11.28
N LEU A 264 4.04 24.73 10.04
CA LEU A 264 5.16 25.38 9.38
C LEU A 264 5.48 26.76 9.98
N ILE A 265 4.46 27.54 10.35
CA ILE A 265 4.65 28.86 11.00
C ILE A 265 5.32 28.70 12.38
N ASN A 266 5.13 27.54 13.03
CA ASN A 266 5.72 27.23 14.32
C ASN A 266 7.13 26.61 14.22
N LEU A 267 7.72 26.49 13.04
CA LEU A 267 9.09 26.01 12.90
C LEU A 267 10.08 27.03 13.47
N GLN A 268 10.84 26.58 14.47
CA GLN A 268 11.87 27.39 15.12
C GLN A 268 13.25 26.82 14.82
N PHE A 269 14.20 27.71 14.51
CA PHE A 269 15.60 27.34 14.46
C PHE A 269 16.08 26.98 15.86
N LYS A 270 16.40 25.71 16.09
CA LYS A 270 17.07 25.28 17.30
C LYS A 270 18.57 25.37 17.07
N GLY A 271 19.17 26.46 17.54
CA GLY A 271 20.62 26.59 17.58
C GLY A 271 21.19 25.53 18.52
N TYR A 272 22.10 24.70 18.00
CA TYR A 272 22.90 23.76 18.78
C TYR A 272 24.21 24.43 19.21
#